data_AF-A0A8I2BGY2-F1
#
_entry.id   AF-A0A8I2BGY2-F1
#
_cell.length_a   1.000
_cell.length_b   1.000
_cell.length_c   1.000
_cell.angle_alpha   90.00
_cell.angle_beta   90.00
_cell.angle_gamma   90.00
#
_symmetry.space_group_name_H-M   'P 1'
#
loop_
_entity.id
_entity.type
_entity.pdbx_description
1 polymer ?
#
loop_
_entity_poly.entity_id
_entity_poly.type
_entity_poly.pdbx_seq_one_letter_code
_entity_poly.pdbx_strand_id
1 'polypeptide(L)'
;MTTEPDLLVPETETPEAPQAAETPERPDIETPAPEPELDAAAIADLVPETPDAYAITLADGMEDIDTDLNERLHAAGFSNAQAQLVYDLAGEVLSPLLGDLDQAAQRATDRAALAAEFGGAESWKKLAPKIESWGKANLPEAAFETLCQSADGVRAMHRMMAQNTEAALGKADGGAGDTNLRSEIRRKMNDPRYWRDRDPALVAEVQADFARLSSG
;
A
#
# COMPACT_ATOMS: atom_id res chain seq x y z
N MET A 1 38.38 38.35 -99.28
CA MET A 1 38.24 39.75 -99.70
C MET A 1 36.78 40.12 -99.47
N THR A 2 36.46 40.81 -98.37
CA THR A 2 36.23 42.28 -98.33
C THR A 2 34.70 42.48 -98.27
N THR A 3 34.02 43.27 -97.44
CA THR A 3 34.30 44.18 -96.32
C THR A 3 32.91 44.62 -95.81
N GLU A 4 32.79 44.88 -94.51
CA GLU A 4 31.68 45.61 -93.87
C GLU A 4 31.49 47.01 -94.48
N PRO A 5 30.28 47.57 -94.54
CA PRO A 5 29.97 48.77 -93.72
C PRO A 5 28.46 48.86 -93.39
N ASP A 6 27.91 49.84 -92.68
CA ASP A 6 28.28 50.81 -91.64
C ASP A 6 26.98 51.62 -91.40
N LEU A 7 26.64 51.82 -90.12
CA LEU A 7 25.93 52.93 -89.45
C LEU A 7 24.65 53.62 -90.02
N LEU A 8 23.61 53.59 -89.15
CA LEU A 8 22.68 54.64 -88.63
C LEU A 8 22.08 55.70 -89.59
N VAL A 9 20.84 56.19 -89.44
CA VAL A 9 20.20 57.02 -88.35
C VAL A 9 18.66 57.09 -88.65
N PRO A 10 17.76 57.85 -87.96
CA PRO A 10 17.78 58.52 -86.63
C PRO A 10 16.50 58.40 -85.76
N GLU A 11 16.65 58.94 -84.55
CA GLU A 11 15.75 59.50 -83.52
C GLU A 11 14.27 59.79 -83.85
N THR A 12 13.37 59.61 -82.85
CA THR A 12 12.69 60.75 -82.17
C THR A 12 11.76 60.33 -81.01
N GLU A 13 11.88 61.09 -79.91
CA GLU A 13 10.87 61.55 -78.95
C GLU A 13 10.05 60.59 -78.04
N THR A 14 10.41 60.67 -76.74
CA THR A 14 9.57 60.53 -75.54
C THR A 14 8.44 61.58 -75.51
N PRO A 15 7.28 61.36 -74.84
CA PRO A 15 7.24 61.56 -73.39
C PRO A 15 6.20 60.75 -72.55
N GLU A 16 6.39 60.88 -71.23
CA GLU A 16 5.40 60.92 -70.13
C GLU A 16 4.81 59.63 -69.52
N ALA A 17 5.18 59.40 -68.25
CA ALA A 17 4.52 58.50 -67.29
C ALA A 17 3.45 59.29 -66.49
N PRO A 18 2.42 58.63 -65.91
CA PRO A 18 2.62 58.11 -64.55
C PRO A 18 1.86 56.79 -64.19
N GLN A 19 2.59 55.95 -63.45
CA GLN A 19 2.26 55.34 -62.14
C GLN A 19 1.22 54.19 -61.96
N ALA A 20 1.74 53.16 -61.27
CA ALA A 20 1.12 52.10 -60.45
C ALA A 20 0.62 50.82 -61.13
N ALA A 21 1.43 49.75 -61.04
CA ALA A 21 1.07 48.49 -60.35
C ALA A 21 2.27 47.53 -60.28
N GLU A 22 2.44 46.94 -59.10
CA GLU A 22 3.44 45.99 -58.60
C GLU A 22 4.12 45.00 -59.57
N THR A 23 5.45 44.95 -59.45
CA THR A 23 6.30 43.83 -59.88
C THR A 23 6.23 42.73 -58.82
N PRO A 24 5.92 41.46 -59.15
CA PRO A 24 6.01 40.39 -58.16
C PRO A 24 7.49 40.03 -57.93
N GLU A 25 7.94 40.31 -56.72
CA GLU A 25 9.21 39.91 -56.15
C GLU A 25 9.25 38.38 -56.00
N ARG A 26 10.34 37.76 -56.44
CA ARG A 26 10.58 36.32 -56.37
C ARG A 26 11.14 36.01 -54.97
N PRO A 27 10.46 35.26 -54.10
CA PRO A 27 11.04 34.92 -52.81
C PRO A 27 12.06 33.79 -52.97
N ASP A 28 13.29 34.08 -52.56
CA ASP A 28 14.30 33.09 -52.21
C ASP A 28 13.75 32.18 -51.10
N ILE A 29 13.80 30.87 -51.31
CA ILE A 29 13.48 29.87 -50.29
C ILE A 29 14.68 28.95 -50.13
N GLU A 30 15.66 29.38 -49.33
CA GLU A 30 16.54 28.44 -48.62
C GLU A 30 15.73 27.86 -47.45
N THR A 31 15.06 26.73 -47.67
CA THR A 31 14.61 25.88 -46.56
C THR A 31 15.65 24.78 -46.36
N PRO A 32 16.35 24.71 -45.21
CA PRO A 32 17.16 23.54 -44.92
C PRO A 32 16.23 22.32 -44.83
N ALA A 33 16.59 21.23 -45.51
CA ALA A 33 15.83 19.99 -45.48
C ALA A 33 15.64 19.54 -44.02
N PRO A 34 14.43 19.08 -43.62
CA PRO A 34 14.24 18.54 -42.29
C PRO A 34 15.14 17.32 -42.14
N GLU A 35 15.96 17.30 -41.09
CA GLU A 35 16.73 16.10 -40.73
C GLU A 35 15.75 14.94 -40.53
N PRO A 36 16.09 13.70 -40.95
CA PRO A 36 15.21 12.56 -40.72
C PRO A 36 15.15 12.29 -39.22
N GLU A 37 14.11 12.76 -38.54
CA GLU A 37 13.76 12.30 -37.20
C GLU A 37 13.42 10.81 -37.31
N LEU A 38 14.40 9.97 -36.97
CA LEU A 38 14.23 8.52 -36.91
C LEU A 38 13.12 8.21 -35.91
N ASP A 39 12.12 7.45 -36.35
CA ASP A 39 11.01 7.00 -35.50
C ASP A 39 11.55 6.36 -34.21
N ALA A 40 10.98 6.69 -33.05
CA ALA A 40 11.40 6.15 -31.75
C ALA A 40 11.37 4.61 -31.74
N ALA A 41 10.44 4.00 -32.48
CA ALA A 41 10.39 2.55 -32.67
C ALA A 41 11.61 2.01 -33.43
N ALA A 42 12.10 2.74 -34.45
CA ALA A 42 13.30 2.36 -35.18
C ALA A 42 14.58 2.51 -34.33
N ILE A 43 14.62 3.50 -33.44
CA ILE A 43 15.73 3.69 -32.49
C ILE A 43 15.74 2.57 -31.43
N ALA A 44 14.56 2.12 -30.99
CA ALA A 44 14.44 1.04 -30.01
C ALA A 44 14.94 -0.32 -30.55
N ASP A 45 14.89 -0.53 -31.86
CA ASP A 45 15.39 -1.72 -32.55
C ASP A 45 16.89 -1.67 -32.87
N LEU A 46 17.56 -0.54 -32.63
CA LEU A 46 19.01 -0.42 -32.79
C LEU A 46 19.75 -0.85 -31.52
N VAL A 47 20.90 -1.47 -31.74
CA VAL A 47 21.90 -1.70 -30.70
C VAL A 47 22.54 -0.35 -30.35
N PRO A 48 22.61 0.05 -29.07
CA PRO A 48 23.30 1.28 -28.69
C PRO A 48 24.79 1.25 -29.07
N GLU A 49 25.41 2.42 -29.21
CA GLU A 49 26.84 2.51 -29.56
C GLU A 49 27.79 2.03 -28.44
N THR A 50 27.32 2.13 -27.20
CA THR A 50 28.07 1.72 -26.00
C THR A 50 27.16 0.98 -25.04
N PRO A 51 27.69 0.09 -24.19
CA PRO A 51 26.89 -0.62 -23.19
C PRO A 51 26.19 0.32 -22.19
N ASP A 52 26.77 1.49 -21.89
CA ASP A 52 26.16 2.47 -20.99
C ASP A 52 25.03 3.29 -21.63
N ALA A 53 24.83 3.18 -22.95
CA ALA A 53 23.84 3.96 -23.69
C ALA A 53 22.46 3.28 -23.76
N TYR A 54 22.25 2.17 -23.04
CA TYR A 54 20.92 1.58 -22.94
C TYR A 54 19.95 2.51 -22.19
N ALA A 55 18.83 2.83 -22.83
CA ALA A 55 17.74 3.60 -22.24
C ALA A 55 16.78 2.67 -21.48
N ILE A 56 17.21 2.20 -20.31
CA ILE A 56 16.43 1.28 -19.47
C ILE A 56 15.54 2.04 -18.49
N THR A 57 14.28 1.64 -18.41
CA THR A 57 13.37 2.01 -17.31
C THR A 57 13.35 0.87 -16.29
N LEU A 58 13.78 1.13 -15.06
CA LEU A 58 13.76 0.13 -14.00
C LEU A 58 12.35 -0.05 -13.43
N ALA A 59 11.99 -1.31 -13.17
CA ALA A 59 10.76 -1.64 -12.45
C ALA A 59 10.88 -1.30 -10.95
N ASP A 60 9.72 -1.11 -10.29
CA ASP A 60 9.66 -0.83 -8.86
C ASP A 60 10.41 -1.92 -8.04
N GLY A 61 11.33 -1.47 -7.18
CA GLY A 61 12.15 -2.34 -6.33
C GLY A 61 13.54 -2.69 -6.91
N MET A 62 13.85 -2.30 -8.16
CA MET A 62 15.22 -2.28 -8.65
C MET A 62 15.83 -0.88 -8.47
N GLU A 63 16.91 -0.81 -7.70
CA GLU A 63 17.53 0.47 -7.33
C GLU A 63 18.57 0.92 -8.37
N ASP A 64 19.29 -0.02 -8.99
CA ASP A 64 20.44 0.27 -9.86
C ASP A 64 20.43 -0.55 -11.16
N ILE A 65 20.97 0.06 -12.22
CA ILE A 65 21.26 -0.60 -13.50
C ILE A 65 22.58 -1.37 -13.37
N ASP A 66 22.55 -2.67 -13.67
CA ASP A 66 23.74 -3.52 -13.69
C ASP A 66 24.60 -3.26 -14.95
N THR A 67 25.78 -2.66 -14.75
CA THR A 67 26.73 -2.34 -15.83
C THR A 67 27.33 -3.58 -16.48
N ASP A 68 27.65 -4.62 -15.70
CA ASP A 68 28.19 -5.89 -16.21
C ASP A 68 27.16 -6.62 -17.07
N LEU A 69 25.87 -6.53 -16.70
CA LEU A 69 24.77 -7.03 -17.52
C LEU A 69 24.70 -6.29 -18.86
N ASN A 70 24.73 -4.96 -18.84
CA ASN A 70 24.69 -4.14 -20.05
C ASN A 70 25.88 -4.40 -20.98
N GLU A 71 27.08 -4.59 -20.44
CA GLU A 71 28.26 -5.01 -21.23
C GLU A 71 28.00 -6.33 -21.98
N ARG A 72 27.40 -7.30 -21.31
CA ARG A 72 27.09 -8.61 -21.89
C ARG A 72 25.97 -8.53 -22.92
N LEU A 73 24.94 -7.72 -22.68
CA LEU A 73 23.85 -7.48 -23.62
C LEU A 73 24.36 -6.80 -24.89
N HIS A 74 25.22 -5.78 -24.73
CA HIS A 74 25.83 -5.07 -25.84
C HIS A 74 26.76 -5.98 -26.65
N ALA A 75 27.61 -6.79 -25.98
CA ALA A 75 28.45 -7.78 -26.65
C ALA A 75 27.64 -8.84 -27.41
N ALA A 76 26.41 -9.13 -26.97
CA ALA A 76 25.48 -10.01 -27.66
C ALA A 76 24.67 -9.32 -28.78
N GLY A 77 24.82 -8.00 -28.95
CA GLY A 77 24.13 -7.22 -29.97
C GLY A 77 22.64 -6.99 -29.67
N PHE A 78 22.27 -6.88 -28.40
CA PHE A 78 20.87 -6.63 -28.01
C PHE A 78 20.48 -5.18 -28.32
N SER A 79 19.29 -4.98 -28.89
CA SER A 79 18.71 -3.65 -29.05
C SER A 79 18.20 -3.08 -27.72
N ASN A 80 17.86 -1.79 -27.70
CA ASN A 80 17.25 -1.16 -26.52
C ASN A 80 15.96 -1.89 -26.08
N ALA A 81 15.09 -2.25 -27.03
CA ALA A 81 13.85 -2.97 -26.72
C ALA A 81 14.12 -4.36 -26.11
N GLN A 82 15.14 -5.05 -26.60
CA GLN A 82 15.50 -6.38 -26.09
C GLN A 82 16.15 -6.30 -24.71
N ALA A 83 16.99 -5.30 -24.46
CA ALA A 83 17.58 -5.07 -23.14
C ALA A 83 16.50 -4.69 -22.11
N GLN A 84 15.56 -3.80 -22.47
CA GLN A 84 14.41 -3.46 -21.63
C GLN A 84 13.62 -4.71 -21.23
N LEU A 85 13.33 -5.60 -22.17
CA LEU A 85 12.60 -6.85 -21.90
C LEU A 85 13.31 -7.75 -20.88
N VAL A 86 14.65 -7.78 -20.87
CA VAL A 86 15.42 -8.55 -19.88
C VAL A 86 15.24 -7.98 -18.48
N TYR A 87 15.30 -6.66 -18.33
CA TYR A 87 15.04 -6.00 -17.05
C TYR A 87 13.59 -6.16 -16.60
N ASP A 88 12.63 -6.03 -17.50
CA ASP A 88 11.21 -6.25 -17.20
C ASP A 88 10.98 -7.67 -16.66
N LEU A 89 11.52 -8.68 -17.36
CA LEU A 89 11.40 -10.08 -16.95
C LEU A 89 12.13 -10.36 -15.64
N ALA A 90 13.29 -9.72 -15.41
CA ALA A 90 13.99 -9.80 -14.13
C ALA A 90 13.11 -9.25 -13.00
N GLY A 91 12.45 -8.11 -13.20
CA GLY A 91 11.46 -7.57 -12.26
C GLY A 91 10.33 -8.56 -11.97
N GLU A 92 9.67 -9.07 -13.01
CA GLU A 92 8.57 -10.03 -12.86
C GLU A 92 8.93 -11.29 -12.06
N VAL A 93 10.15 -11.81 -12.25
CA VAL A 93 10.62 -13.03 -11.60
C VAL A 93 11.17 -12.75 -10.19
N LEU A 94 11.87 -11.64 -9.99
CA LEU A 94 12.53 -11.33 -8.72
C LEU A 94 11.59 -10.68 -7.70
N SER A 95 10.62 -9.85 -8.13
CA SER A 95 9.66 -9.20 -7.24
C SER A 95 8.95 -10.17 -6.26
N PRO A 96 8.39 -11.33 -6.70
CA PRO A 96 7.74 -12.25 -5.75
C PRO A 96 8.72 -12.85 -4.73
N LEU A 97 9.95 -13.16 -5.15
CA LEU A 97 10.97 -13.72 -4.25
C LEU A 97 11.42 -12.70 -3.19
N LEU A 98 11.55 -11.44 -3.59
CA LEU A 98 11.91 -10.35 -2.67
C LEU A 98 10.78 -10.05 -1.69
N GLY A 99 9.52 -10.11 -2.14
CA GLY A 99 8.34 -9.98 -1.28
C GLY A 99 8.27 -11.05 -0.19
N ASP A 100 8.58 -12.31 -0.51
CA ASP A 100 8.62 -13.40 0.48
C ASP A 100 9.71 -13.18 1.53
N LEU A 101 10.88 -12.69 1.12
CA LEU A 101 12.00 -12.37 2.01
C LEU A 101 11.66 -11.20 2.95
N ASP A 102 11.08 -10.13 2.42
CA ASP A 102 10.65 -8.97 3.21
C ASP A 102 9.60 -9.37 4.24
N GLN A 103 8.62 -10.20 3.86
CA GLN A 103 7.62 -10.71 4.79
C GLN A 103 8.23 -11.57 5.90
N ALA A 104 9.23 -12.40 5.60
CA ALA A 104 9.94 -13.20 6.60
C ALA A 104 10.75 -12.32 7.56
N ALA A 105 11.46 -11.32 7.04
CA ALA A 105 12.21 -10.35 7.84
C ALA A 105 11.28 -9.52 8.73
N GLN A 106 10.18 -9.01 8.18
CA GLN A 106 9.18 -8.24 8.94
C GLN A 106 8.59 -9.08 10.07
N ARG A 107 8.22 -10.35 9.83
CA ARG A 107 7.73 -11.25 10.89
C ARG A 107 8.75 -11.48 12.01
N ALA A 108 10.04 -11.56 11.68
CA ALA A 108 11.10 -11.71 12.67
C ALA A 108 11.22 -10.43 13.53
N THR A 109 11.21 -9.26 12.88
CA THR A 109 11.23 -7.94 13.55
C THR A 109 10.01 -7.75 14.45
N ASP A 110 8.81 -8.04 13.93
CA ASP A 110 7.54 -7.98 14.67
C ASP A 110 7.57 -8.85 15.92
N ARG A 111 8.08 -10.07 15.81
CA ARG A 111 8.21 -10.99 16.95
C ARG A 111 9.19 -10.48 17.99
N ALA A 112 10.30 -9.88 17.57
CA ALA A 112 11.27 -9.27 18.47
C ALA A 112 10.67 -8.05 19.21
N ALA A 113 9.95 -7.20 18.49
CA ALA A 113 9.26 -6.03 19.04
C ALA A 113 8.20 -6.44 20.08
N LEU A 114 7.33 -7.39 19.75
CA LEU A 114 6.35 -7.94 20.68
C LEU A 114 7.03 -8.51 21.93
N ALA A 115 8.08 -9.31 21.76
CA ALA A 115 8.80 -9.87 22.89
C ALA A 115 9.38 -8.79 23.80
N ALA A 116 9.92 -7.70 23.25
CA ALA A 116 10.42 -6.57 24.02
C ALA A 116 9.30 -5.83 24.77
N GLU A 117 8.19 -5.53 24.10
CA GLU A 117 7.02 -4.81 24.65
C GLU A 117 6.37 -5.57 25.81
N PHE A 118 6.25 -6.90 25.70
CA PHE A 118 5.60 -7.73 26.71
C PHE A 118 6.54 -8.13 27.87
N GLY A 119 7.64 -7.40 28.09
CA GLY A 119 8.55 -7.62 29.20
C GLY A 119 9.59 -8.73 28.95
N GLY A 120 10.02 -8.87 27.70
CA GLY A 120 11.05 -9.81 27.27
C GLY A 120 10.53 -11.17 26.80
N ALA A 121 11.43 -11.96 26.22
CA ALA A 121 11.12 -13.27 25.64
C ALA A 121 10.48 -14.26 26.63
N GLU A 122 10.87 -14.21 27.91
CA GLU A 122 10.35 -15.10 28.95
C GLU A 122 8.89 -14.77 29.34
N SER A 123 8.55 -13.48 29.41
CA SER A 123 7.18 -13.02 29.64
C SER A 123 6.30 -13.31 28.43
N TRP A 124 6.83 -13.08 27.22
CA TRP A 124 6.16 -13.39 25.97
C TRP A 124 5.82 -14.87 25.81
N LYS A 125 6.74 -15.79 26.14
CA LYS A 125 6.49 -17.25 26.13
C LYS A 125 5.29 -17.67 26.98
N LYS A 126 5.00 -16.94 28.07
CA LYS A 126 3.86 -17.22 28.96
C LYS A 126 2.57 -16.56 28.49
N LEU A 127 2.65 -15.40 27.85
CA LEU A 127 1.50 -14.61 27.41
C LEU A 127 0.95 -15.03 26.04
N ALA A 128 1.83 -15.32 25.07
CA ALA A 128 1.45 -15.72 23.72
C ALA A 128 0.39 -16.85 23.67
N PRO A 129 0.55 -17.99 24.38
CA PRO A 129 -0.46 -19.06 24.32
C PRO A 129 -1.79 -18.66 24.94
N LYS A 130 -1.81 -17.72 25.89
CA LYS A 130 -3.05 -17.20 26.49
C LYS A 130 -3.82 -16.33 25.51
N ILE A 131 -3.11 -15.44 24.80
CA ILE A 131 -3.68 -14.59 23.76
C ILE A 131 -4.23 -15.46 22.62
N GLU A 132 -3.47 -16.48 22.21
CA GLU A 132 -3.88 -17.43 21.16
C GLU A 132 -5.14 -18.20 21.55
N SER A 133 -5.14 -18.81 22.76
CA SER A 133 -6.29 -19.57 23.25
C SER A 133 -7.53 -18.69 23.42
N TRP A 134 -7.36 -17.45 23.89
CA TRP A 134 -8.47 -16.50 23.98
C TRP A 134 -8.98 -16.13 22.59
N GLY A 135 -8.08 -15.83 21.64
CA GLY A 135 -8.45 -15.44 20.28
C GLY A 135 -9.26 -16.52 19.59
N LYS A 136 -8.78 -17.78 19.61
CA LYS A 136 -9.50 -18.94 19.04
C LYS A 136 -10.86 -19.20 19.69
N ALA A 137 -11.03 -18.86 20.96
CA ALA A 137 -12.29 -19.08 21.69
C ALA A 137 -13.31 -17.95 21.51
N ASN A 138 -12.88 -16.73 21.17
CA ASN A 138 -13.73 -15.53 21.19
C ASN A 138 -13.89 -14.86 19.81
N LEU A 139 -13.07 -15.22 18.82
CA LEU A 139 -13.11 -14.65 17.48
C LEU A 139 -13.51 -15.72 16.45
N PRO A 140 -14.19 -15.33 15.36
CA PRO A 140 -14.32 -16.19 14.19
C PRO A 140 -12.94 -16.58 13.63
N GLU A 141 -12.82 -17.80 13.12
CA GLU A 141 -11.55 -18.35 12.62
C GLU A 141 -10.88 -17.44 11.59
N ALA A 142 -11.64 -16.93 10.61
CA ALA A 142 -11.12 -16.01 9.60
C ALA A 142 -10.57 -14.70 10.19
N ALA A 143 -11.19 -14.18 11.26
CA ALA A 143 -10.71 -12.97 11.92
C ALA A 143 -9.45 -13.24 12.75
N PHE A 144 -9.40 -14.39 13.43
CA PHE A 144 -8.22 -14.82 14.17
C PHE A 144 -7.00 -14.98 13.25
N GLU A 145 -7.15 -15.72 12.14
CA GLU A 145 -6.08 -15.95 11.16
C GLU A 145 -5.56 -14.65 10.55
N THR A 146 -6.45 -13.70 10.27
CA THR A 146 -6.04 -12.38 9.75
C THR A 146 -5.27 -11.56 10.80
N LEU A 147 -5.73 -11.57 12.06
CA LEU A 147 -5.09 -10.81 13.14
C LEU A 147 -3.76 -11.39 13.60
N CYS A 148 -3.56 -12.71 13.50
CA CYS A 148 -2.29 -13.32 13.91
C CYS A 148 -1.16 -13.12 12.90
N GLN A 149 -1.44 -12.62 11.69
CA GLN A 149 -0.45 -12.34 10.65
C GLN A 149 0.33 -11.03 10.86
N SER A 150 -0.09 -10.17 11.79
CA SER A 150 0.57 -8.88 12.06
C SER A 150 0.76 -8.62 13.55
N ALA A 151 1.82 -7.89 13.91
CA ALA A 151 2.05 -7.49 15.31
C ALA A 151 0.88 -6.67 15.88
N ASP A 152 0.31 -5.75 15.10
CA ASP A 152 -0.81 -4.92 15.55
C ASP A 152 -2.09 -5.72 15.81
N GLY A 153 -2.34 -6.76 15.01
CA GLY A 153 -3.46 -7.67 15.26
C GLY A 153 -3.30 -8.44 16.57
N VAL A 154 -2.08 -8.89 16.89
CA VAL A 154 -1.78 -9.53 18.18
C VAL A 154 -1.92 -8.55 19.35
N ARG A 155 -1.48 -7.28 19.20
CA ARG A 155 -1.72 -6.22 20.19
C ARG A 155 -3.20 -5.93 20.38
N ALA A 156 -3.99 -5.93 19.31
CA ALA A 156 -5.44 -5.75 19.37
C ALA A 156 -6.10 -6.91 20.14
N MET A 157 -5.74 -8.16 19.83
CA MET A 157 -6.22 -9.34 20.56
C MET A 157 -5.87 -9.28 22.05
N HIS A 158 -4.63 -8.90 22.39
CA HIS A 158 -4.24 -8.72 23.79
C HIS A 158 -5.09 -7.66 24.51
N ARG A 159 -5.34 -6.51 23.88
CA ARG A 159 -6.20 -5.45 24.44
C ARG A 159 -7.63 -5.92 24.67
N MET A 160 -8.21 -6.64 23.71
CA MET A 160 -9.56 -7.18 23.84
C MET A 160 -9.64 -8.24 24.95
N MET A 161 -8.63 -9.11 25.06
CA MET A 161 -8.51 -10.08 26.16
C MET A 161 -8.47 -9.39 27.52
N ALA A 162 -7.67 -8.33 27.65
CA ALA A 162 -7.56 -7.55 28.89
C ALA A 162 -8.89 -6.89 29.26
N GLN A 163 -9.54 -6.20 28.31
CA GLN A 163 -10.84 -5.54 28.52
C GLN A 163 -11.95 -6.53 28.91
N ASN A 164 -11.98 -7.72 28.30
CA ASN A 164 -12.96 -8.75 28.66
C ASN A 164 -12.71 -9.29 30.07
N THR A 165 -11.45 -9.41 30.48
CA THR A 165 -11.07 -9.84 31.84
C THR A 165 -11.46 -8.78 32.87
N GLU A 166 -11.20 -7.50 32.57
CA GLU A 166 -11.60 -6.37 33.42
C GLU A 166 -13.12 -6.23 33.54
N ALA A 167 -13.87 -6.41 32.45
CA ALA A 167 -15.33 -6.42 32.48
C ALA A 167 -15.89 -7.59 33.31
N ALA A 168 -15.26 -8.76 33.25
CA ALA A 168 -15.64 -9.92 34.07
C ALA A 168 -15.36 -9.68 35.56
N LEU A 169 -14.23 -9.05 35.90
CA LEU A 169 -13.86 -8.67 37.27
C LEU A 169 -14.78 -7.56 37.82
N GLY A 170 -15.10 -6.54 37.01
CA GLY A 170 -16.06 -5.48 37.39
C GLY A 170 -17.49 -5.99 37.62
N LYS A 171 -17.88 -7.10 36.97
CA LYS A 171 -19.17 -7.76 37.21
C LYS A 171 -19.18 -8.62 38.49
N ALA A 172 -18.03 -9.14 38.89
CA ALA A 172 -17.87 -9.93 40.11
C ALA A 172 -17.95 -9.06 41.39
N ASP A 173 -17.46 -7.82 41.33
CA ASP A 173 -17.38 -6.95 42.52
C ASP A 173 -18.67 -6.14 42.77
N GLY A 174 -19.55 -5.97 41.77
CA GLY A 174 -20.74 -5.10 41.90
C GLY A 174 -22.12 -5.74 41.67
N GLY A 175 -22.23 -6.98 41.17
CA GLY A 175 -23.53 -7.53 40.74
C GLY A 175 -23.80 -9.01 41.03
N ALA A 176 -22.76 -9.81 41.28
CA ALA A 176 -22.93 -11.24 41.57
C ALA A 176 -23.56 -11.50 42.95
N GLY A 177 -23.19 -10.70 43.96
CA GLY A 177 -23.77 -10.77 45.31
C GLY A 177 -25.25 -10.35 45.36
N ASP A 178 -25.59 -9.24 44.69
CA ASP A 178 -26.96 -8.71 44.65
C ASP A 178 -27.92 -9.65 43.92
N THR A 179 -27.48 -10.22 42.80
CA THR A 179 -28.29 -11.17 42.02
C THR A 179 -28.53 -12.47 42.79
N ASN A 180 -27.53 -12.95 43.54
CA ASN A 180 -27.67 -14.14 44.39
C ASN A 180 -28.63 -13.86 45.56
N LEU A 181 -28.47 -12.74 46.26
CA LEU A 181 -29.34 -12.33 47.36
C LEU A 181 -30.81 -12.20 46.93
N ARG A 182 -31.09 -11.57 45.78
CA ARG A 182 -32.46 -11.49 45.20
C ARG A 182 -33.05 -12.87 44.93
N SER A 183 -32.24 -13.83 44.49
CA SER A 183 -32.69 -15.20 44.20
C SER A 183 -33.00 -15.98 45.48
N GLU A 184 -32.21 -15.80 46.54
CA GLU A 184 -32.43 -16.39 47.86
C GLU A 184 -33.69 -15.83 48.53
N ILE A 185 -33.91 -14.51 48.45
CA ILE A 185 -35.14 -13.86 48.91
C ILE A 185 -36.37 -14.48 48.23
N ARG A 186 -36.37 -14.62 46.89
CA ARG A 186 -37.47 -15.24 46.15
C ARG A 186 -37.71 -16.69 46.55
N ARG A 187 -36.64 -17.45 46.83
CA ARG A 187 -36.75 -18.83 47.32
C ARG A 187 -37.44 -18.88 48.69
N LYS A 188 -37.05 -18.02 49.63
CA LYS A 188 -37.66 -17.93 50.97
C LYS A 188 -39.13 -17.47 50.89
N MET A 189 -39.46 -16.54 50.00
CA MET A 189 -40.84 -16.09 49.79
C MET A 189 -41.76 -17.17 49.22
N ASN A 190 -41.22 -18.11 48.43
CA ASN A 190 -41.97 -19.23 47.86
C ASN A 190 -42.07 -20.44 48.82
N ASP A 191 -41.41 -20.43 49.98
CA ASP A 191 -41.52 -21.50 50.97
C ASP A 191 -42.92 -21.45 51.62
N PRO A 192 -43.67 -22.58 51.67
CA PRO A 192 -44.97 -22.65 52.36
C PRO A 192 -44.94 -22.12 53.79
N ARG A 193 -43.82 -22.28 54.51
CA ARG A 193 -43.69 -21.80 55.90
C ARG A 193 -43.71 -20.27 55.99
N TYR A 194 -43.31 -19.56 54.94
CA TYR A 194 -43.31 -18.10 54.90
C TYR A 194 -44.72 -17.52 54.79
N TRP A 195 -45.54 -18.03 53.86
CA TRP A 195 -46.86 -17.47 53.59
C TRP A 195 -48.02 -18.20 54.28
N ARG A 196 -47.90 -19.50 54.54
CA ARG A 196 -48.95 -20.31 55.18
C ARG A 196 -48.87 -20.24 56.70
N ASP A 197 -47.68 -20.47 57.25
CA ASP A 197 -47.46 -20.55 58.71
C ASP A 197 -46.92 -19.23 59.29
N ARG A 198 -46.53 -18.28 58.43
CA ARG A 198 -45.89 -17.00 58.80
C ARG A 198 -44.83 -17.17 59.88
N ASP A 199 -43.92 -18.13 59.65
CA ASP A 199 -42.83 -18.41 60.58
C ASP A 199 -42.04 -17.11 60.87
N PRO A 200 -42.03 -16.64 62.13
CA PRO A 200 -41.41 -15.37 62.48
C PRO A 200 -39.90 -15.34 62.21
N ALA A 201 -39.21 -16.48 62.27
CA ALA A 201 -37.79 -16.54 61.94
C ALA A 201 -37.55 -16.31 60.45
N LEU A 202 -38.36 -16.95 59.60
CA LEU A 202 -38.24 -16.84 58.15
C LEU A 202 -38.64 -15.45 57.64
N VAL A 203 -39.63 -14.82 58.27
CA VAL A 203 -40.02 -13.43 57.98
C VAL A 203 -38.92 -12.45 58.35
N ALA A 204 -38.29 -12.61 59.52
CA ALA A 204 -37.18 -11.76 59.96
C ALA A 204 -35.96 -11.87 59.01
N GLU A 205 -35.64 -13.07 58.54
CA GLU A 205 -34.57 -13.28 57.56
C GLU A 205 -34.86 -12.59 56.23
N VAL A 206 -36.07 -12.74 55.68
CA VAL A 206 -36.46 -12.08 54.41
C VAL A 206 -36.40 -10.56 54.55
N GLN A 207 -36.85 -10.01 55.68
CA GLN A 207 -36.76 -8.56 55.95
C GLN A 207 -35.32 -8.08 56.06
N ALA A 208 -34.45 -8.84 56.73
CA ALA A 208 -33.02 -8.51 56.83
C ALA A 208 -32.33 -8.55 55.47
N ASP A 209 -32.65 -9.54 54.63
CA ASP A 209 -32.10 -9.69 53.28
C ASP A 209 -32.58 -8.54 52.36
N PHE A 210 -33.84 -8.12 52.46
CA PHE A 210 -34.35 -6.92 51.76
C PHE A 210 -33.72 -5.62 52.24
N ALA A 211 -33.49 -5.47 53.55
CA ALA A 211 -32.85 -4.28 54.10
C ALA A 211 -31.43 -4.12 53.55
N ARG A 212 -30.67 -5.21 53.49
CA ARG A 212 -29.33 -5.27 52.87
C ARG A 212 -29.37 -4.90 51.40
N LEU A 213 -30.35 -5.41 50.66
CA LEU A 213 -30.58 -5.10 49.24
C LEU A 213 -30.88 -3.61 48.99
N SER A 214 -31.57 -2.95 49.94
CA SER A 214 -31.93 -1.53 49.83
C SER A 214 -30.84 -0.56 50.32
N SER A 215 -29.87 -1.07 51.07
CA SER A 215 -28.76 -0.29 51.66
C SER A 215 -27.46 -0.33 50.84
N GLY A 216 -27.39 -1.18 49.81
CA GLY A 216 -26.34 -1.20 48.80
C GLY A 216 -26.73 -0.38 47.58
#